data_AF-A0A520YPD5-F1
#
_entry.id   AF-A0A520YPD5-F1
#
_cell.length_a   1.000
_cell.length_b   1.000
_cell.length_c   1.000
_cell.angle_alpha   90.00
_cell.angle_beta   90.00
_cell.angle_gamma   90.00
#
_symmetry.space_group_name_H-M   'P 1'
#
loop_
_entity.id
_entity.type
_entity.pdbx_description
1 polymer ?
#
loop_
_entity_poly.entity_id
_entity_poly.type
_entity_poly.pdbx_seq_one_letter_code
_entity_poly.pdbx_strand_id
1 'polypeptide(L)'
;MRALAFLVILLGACSGYDDLALLDVESIEPPEIETGGTLRIHGHGFPLGRIPEIRLRGSIYRPGVRASRIDARLAGEVRSESLIEIPVVEELIDALGGRATVDGELRVGFRAADGRRDVFSAERVRVDFLPDTSSQLRADAIREEQPSALHVSQSFGLELSPEELGTVGVEVVSVDPDGIAAHQGVKPGDRIVGVDGMSLYSRRDFLPDPSRTESTVLVARDGLRGVHALRWPHEATQPSAEPVAIGLFVLLGLLLGWLSPATLCLRTGRSEGSLSTWLTRATLVAIFAALLVFVPALQWTTMWILGLGTFAALFTLAGRDRAGASSFSFAVIATLTVMLLARTASLSLIISAQHPSVLRWYLFQSPASFFACAAYLYALRAVGVRASASASLYSAAAATFGAALFLGGWPLAGSIAGIAAFAVKAALLMAAAGAFGMGPKAAAVCSLLGAGLALLGLVIDLASLFPQWSALSVGAVCALAIRAIVPPLRREAAPVMAASS
;
A
#
# COMPACT_ATOMS: atom_id res chain seq x y z
N MET A 1 -30.96 25.67 87.51
CA MET A 1 -31.74 25.20 86.33
C MET A 1 -31.52 26.04 85.07
N ARG A 2 -31.55 27.38 85.11
CA ARG A 2 -31.32 28.21 83.89
C ARG A 2 -29.93 28.08 83.25
N ALA A 3 -28.88 27.86 84.04
CA ALA A 3 -27.52 27.64 83.52
C ALA A 3 -27.33 26.28 82.83
N LEU A 4 -28.07 25.25 83.26
CA LEU A 4 -28.00 23.91 82.65
C LEU A 4 -28.70 23.88 81.28
N ALA A 5 -29.81 24.61 81.14
CA ALA A 5 -30.51 24.76 79.86
C ALA A 5 -29.67 25.51 78.82
N PHE A 6 -28.88 26.51 79.24
CA PHE A 6 -28.01 27.26 78.32
C PHE A 6 -26.83 26.42 77.81
N LEU A 7 -26.29 25.53 78.65
CA LEU A 7 -25.20 24.62 78.27
C LEU A 7 -25.66 23.54 77.26
N VAL A 8 -26.89 23.03 77.42
CA VAL A 8 -27.47 22.04 76.49
C VAL A 8 -27.79 22.67 75.12
N ILE A 9 -28.23 23.94 75.09
CA ILE A 9 -28.47 24.67 73.84
C ILE A 9 -27.15 25.01 73.12
N LEU A 10 -26.08 25.34 73.86
CA LEU A 10 -24.75 25.58 73.28
C LEU A 10 -24.08 24.30 72.74
N LEU A 11 -24.35 23.14 73.36
CA LEU A 11 -23.85 21.85 72.86
C LEU A 11 -24.65 21.32 71.66
N GLY A 12 -25.92 21.71 71.51
CA GLY A 12 -26.74 21.38 70.35
C GLY A 12 -26.48 22.24 69.11
N ALA A 13 -25.87 23.42 69.26
CA ALA A 13 -25.56 24.32 68.15
C ALA A 13 -24.27 23.98 67.38
N CYS A 14 -23.53 22.97 67.84
CA CYS A 14 -22.30 22.47 67.21
C CYS A 14 -22.48 21.13 66.48
N SER A 15 -23.70 20.66 66.22
CA SER A 15 -23.91 19.68 65.15
C SER A 15 -23.84 20.44 63.82
N GLY A 16 -22.63 20.88 63.48
CA GLY A 16 -22.31 21.27 62.12
C GLY A 16 -22.75 20.12 61.24
N TYR A 17 -23.76 20.40 60.41
CA TYR A 17 -24.24 19.50 59.39
C TYR A 17 -23.02 19.19 58.52
N ASP A 18 -22.38 18.03 58.77
CA ASP A 18 -21.34 17.43 57.93
C ASP A 18 -22.02 16.83 56.69
N ASP A 19 -22.84 17.66 56.05
CA ASP A 19 -23.61 17.37 54.84
C ASP A 19 -22.74 17.64 53.61
N LEU A 20 -21.44 17.41 53.75
CA LEU A 20 -20.61 17.04 52.62
C LEU A 20 -20.99 15.59 52.29
N ALA A 21 -22.19 15.41 51.73
CA ALA A 21 -22.52 14.21 50.98
C ALA A 21 -21.33 13.98 50.05
N LEU A 22 -20.58 12.91 50.32
CA LEU A 22 -19.36 12.60 49.59
C LEU A 22 -19.79 12.42 48.15
N LEU A 23 -19.37 13.34 47.29
CA LEU A 23 -19.50 13.17 45.86
C LEU A 23 -18.65 11.96 45.49
N ASP A 24 -19.29 10.93 44.96
CA ASP A 24 -18.61 9.71 44.55
C ASP A 24 -19.04 9.31 43.15
N VAL A 25 -18.09 8.89 42.32
CA VAL A 25 -18.34 8.47 40.94
C VAL A 25 -18.02 6.97 40.89
N GLU A 26 -19.03 6.17 40.58
CA GLU A 26 -18.94 4.71 40.66
C GLU A 26 -18.63 4.08 39.29
N SER A 27 -19.35 4.51 38.25
CA SER A 27 -19.18 3.95 36.92
C SER A 27 -19.53 4.94 35.82
N ILE A 28 -18.99 4.70 34.63
CA ILE A 28 -19.22 5.51 33.44
C ILE A 28 -19.63 4.55 32.32
N GLU A 29 -20.82 4.74 31.77
CA GLU A 29 -21.45 3.86 30.79
C GLU A 29 -22.09 4.64 29.63
N PRO A 30 -22.14 4.11 28.41
CA PRO A 30 -21.43 2.91 27.95
C PRO A 30 -19.93 3.19 27.71
N PRO A 31 -19.08 2.15 27.66
CA PRO A 31 -17.67 2.29 27.27
C PRO A 31 -17.49 2.66 25.78
N GLU A 32 -18.53 2.50 24.97
CA GLU A 32 -18.53 2.75 23.53
C GLU A 32 -19.66 3.72 23.20
N ILE A 33 -19.34 4.81 22.50
CA ILE A 33 -20.28 5.88 22.26
C ILE A 33 -20.23 6.30 20.79
N GLU A 34 -21.38 6.19 20.14
CA GLU A 34 -21.61 6.73 18.81
C GLU A 34 -22.10 8.18 18.87
N THR A 35 -22.01 8.89 17.74
CA THR A 35 -22.62 10.21 17.57
C THR A 35 -24.12 10.17 17.91
N GLY A 36 -24.58 11.11 18.75
CA GLY A 36 -25.96 11.14 19.25
C GLY A 36 -26.21 10.26 20.47
N GLY A 37 -25.21 9.47 20.90
CA GLY A 37 -25.25 8.71 22.14
C GLY A 37 -25.21 9.61 23.39
N THR A 38 -25.40 8.99 24.55
CA THR A 38 -25.33 9.69 25.85
C THR A 38 -24.38 8.94 26.77
N LEU A 39 -23.35 9.64 27.25
CA LEU A 39 -22.48 9.13 28.31
C LEU A 39 -23.17 9.35 29.65
N ARG A 40 -23.32 8.28 30.42
CA ARG A 40 -23.95 8.25 31.73
C ARG A 40 -22.88 8.07 32.78
N ILE A 41 -22.89 8.94 33.78
CA ILE A 41 -22.03 8.83 34.95
C ILE A 41 -22.91 8.47 36.13
N HIS A 42 -22.65 7.30 36.70
CA HIS A 42 -23.30 6.79 37.88
C HIS A 42 -22.48 7.12 39.12
N GLY A 43 -23.16 7.43 40.22
CA GLY A 43 -22.49 7.78 41.46
C GLY A 43 -23.46 8.19 42.55
N HIS A 44 -22.96 8.93 43.52
CA HIS A 44 -23.73 9.38 44.68
C HIS A 44 -23.45 10.85 45.01
N GLY A 45 -24.45 11.53 45.56
CA GLY A 45 -24.33 12.90 46.04
C GLY A 45 -24.35 13.96 44.94
N PHE A 46 -24.94 13.69 43.76
CA PHE A 46 -25.06 14.69 42.70
C PHE A 46 -26.17 15.71 43.02
N PRO A 47 -25.86 17.00 43.19
CA PRO A 47 -26.86 17.99 43.55
C PRO A 47 -27.79 18.32 42.36
N LEU A 48 -29.06 17.95 42.49
CA LEU A 48 -30.10 18.24 41.49
C LEU A 48 -30.20 19.74 41.16
N GLY A 49 -30.36 20.06 39.86
CA GLY A 49 -30.50 21.43 39.38
C GLY A 49 -29.21 22.27 39.38
N ARG A 50 -28.07 21.69 39.77
CA ARG A 50 -26.75 22.31 39.62
C ARG A 50 -26.09 21.87 38.32
N ILE A 51 -25.30 22.76 37.73
CA ILE A 51 -24.51 22.45 36.53
C ILE A 51 -23.19 21.82 36.99
N PRO A 52 -22.88 20.58 36.58
CA PRO A 52 -21.61 19.93 36.89
C PRO A 52 -20.48 20.54 36.06
N GLU A 53 -19.29 20.65 36.65
CA GLU A 53 -18.04 20.84 35.90
C GLU A 53 -17.45 19.46 35.58
N ILE A 54 -17.52 19.05 34.32
CA ILE A 54 -17.02 17.75 33.88
C ILE A 54 -15.78 17.96 33.02
N ARG A 55 -14.67 17.31 33.40
CA ARG A 55 -13.42 17.34 32.65
C ARG A 55 -12.92 15.94 32.33
N LEU A 56 -12.66 15.69 31.06
CA LEU A 56 -12.02 14.47 30.57
C LEU A 56 -10.55 14.75 30.30
N ARG A 57 -9.66 14.07 31.02
CA ARG A 57 -8.21 14.22 30.92
C ARG A 57 -7.57 12.88 30.63
N GLY A 58 -6.61 12.85 29.71
CA GLY A 58 -5.92 11.60 29.43
C GLY A 58 -5.14 11.61 28.12
N SER A 59 -5.00 10.42 27.56
CA SER A 59 -4.43 10.18 26.25
C SER A 59 -5.53 9.81 25.27
N ILE A 60 -5.49 10.44 24.10
CA ILE A 60 -6.35 10.12 22.97
C ILE A 60 -5.53 9.36 21.92
N TYR A 61 -6.06 8.22 21.50
CA TYR A 61 -5.50 7.32 20.49
C TYR A 61 -6.38 7.36 19.24
N ARG A 62 -5.76 7.50 18.07
CA ARG A 62 -6.44 7.60 16.77
C ARG A 62 -5.73 6.72 15.74
N PRO A 63 -6.44 6.19 14.73
CA PRO A 63 -5.83 5.36 13.70
C PRO A 63 -4.69 6.11 12.99
N GLY A 64 -3.49 5.52 12.96
CA GLY A 64 -2.36 6.04 12.20
C GLY A 64 -1.78 7.36 12.72
N VAL A 65 -2.18 7.82 13.90
CA VAL A 65 -1.76 9.09 14.48
C VAL A 65 -1.14 8.85 15.85
N ARG A 66 -0.06 9.57 16.12
CA ARG A 66 0.58 9.55 17.44
C ARG A 66 -0.39 9.95 18.55
N ALA A 67 -0.38 9.18 19.63
CA ALA A 67 -1.17 9.48 20.82
C ALA A 67 -0.90 10.91 21.32
N SER A 68 -1.96 11.67 21.56
CA SER A 68 -1.90 13.04 22.07
C SER A 68 -2.57 13.13 23.44
N ARG A 69 -2.27 14.20 24.20
CA ARG A 69 -2.98 14.47 25.46
C ARG A 69 -4.27 15.25 25.18
N ILE A 70 -5.28 15.01 26.01
CA ILE A 70 -6.54 15.72 25.98
C ILE A 70 -6.87 16.30 27.38
N ASP A 71 -7.45 17.49 27.40
CA ASP A 71 -8.10 18.12 28.55
C ASP A 71 -9.37 18.81 28.03
N ALA A 72 -10.46 18.04 27.95
CA ALA A 72 -11.73 18.49 27.37
C ALA A 72 -12.75 18.77 28.48
N ARG A 73 -13.51 19.86 28.32
CA ARG A 73 -14.68 20.14 29.17
C ARG A 73 -15.92 19.57 28.49
N LEU A 74 -16.69 18.80 29.26
CA LEU A 74 -17.92 18.18 28.77
C LEU A 74 -19.12 18.89 29.39
N ALA A 75 -20.17 19.08 28.60
CA ALA A 75 -21.44 19.60 29.08
C ALA A 75 -22.32 18.42 29.52
N GLY A 76 -22.70 18.38 30.79
CA GLY A 76 -23.60 17.35 31.32
C GLY A 76 -24.73 17.94 32.14
N GLU A 77 -25.79 17.16 32.32
CA GLU A 77 -26.97 17.50 33.09
C GLU A 77 -27.20 16.47 34.21
N VAL A 78 -27.41 16.94 35.44
CA VAL A 78 -27.74 16.07 36.57
C VAL A 78 -29.21 15.66 36.45
N ARG A 79 -29.47 14.38 36.12
CA ARG A 79 -30.82 13.82 35.98
C ARG A 79 -31.40 13.35 37.31
N SER A 80 -30.54 12.86 38.20
CA SER A 80 -30.90 12.39 39.54
C SER A 80 -29.70 12.56 40.47
N GLU A 81 -29.88 12.29 41.76
CA GLU A 81 -28.79 12.30 42.76
C GLU A 81 -27.68 11.26 42.47
N SER A 82 -27.92 10.34 41.54
CA SER A 82 -27.00 9.27 41.16
C SER A 82 -26.74 9.15 39.65
N LEU A 83 -27.21 10.09 38.84
CA LEU A 83 -27.03 10.05 37.39
C LEU A 83 -26.75 11.43 36.79
N ILE A 84 -25.64 11.54 36.06
CA ILE A 84 -25.33 12.66 35.16
C ILE A 84 -25.34 12.13 33.73
N GLU A 85 -25.99 12.85 32.82
CA GLU A 85 -26.00 12.55 31.40
C GLU A 85 -25.22 13.60 30.60
N ILE A 86 -24.34 13.15 29.71
CA ILE A 86 -23.55 13.98 28.80
C ILE A 86 -23.94 13.59 27.37
N PRO A 87 -24.67 14.44 26.64
CA PRO A 87 -24.95 14.17 25.23
C PRO A 87 -23.66 14.24 24.41
N VAL A 88 -23.39 13.20 23.62
CA VAL A 88 -22.24 13.16 22.71
C VAL A 88 -22.70 13.63 21.34
N VAL A 89 -22.44 14.91 21.07
CA VAL A 89 -22.74 15.57 19.80
C VAL A 89 -21.61 15.37 18.79
N GLU A 90 -21.91 15.57 17.50
CA GLU A 90 -20.95 15.39 16.40
C GLU A 90 -19.72 16.29 16.57
N GLU A 91 -19.90 17.52 17.07
CA GLU A 91 -18.83 18.48 17.28
C GLU A 91 -17.80 17.98 18.31
N LEU A 92 -18.22 17.18 19.30
CA LEU A 92 -17.30 16.58 20.26
C LEU A 92 -16.43 15.53 19.57
N ILE A 93 -17.03 14.62 18.80
CA ILE A 93 -16.31 13.57 18.08
C ILE A 93 -15.36 14.18 17.05
N ASP A 94 -15.79 15.20 16.32
CA ASP A 94 -14.94 15.93 15.38
C ASP A 94 -13.79 16.66 16.07
N ALA A 95 -14.02 17.25 17.25
CA ALA A 95 -12.96 17.87 18.05
C ALA A 95 -11.92 16.85 18.55
N LEU A 96 -12.33 15.59 18.76
CA LEU A 96 -11.42 14.47 19.03
C LEU A 96 -10.67 14.02 17.77
N GLY A 97 -11.14 14.39 16.58
CA GLY A 97 -10.60 14.01 15.27
C GLY A 97 -11.28 12.77 14.67
N GLY A 98 -12.55 12.54 14.99
CA GLY A 98 -13.33 11.40 14.52
C GLY A 98 -13.19 10.17 15.44
N ARG A 99 -12.91 9.01 14.84
CA ARG A 99 -12.72 7.74 15.57
C ARG A 99 -11.54 7.85 16.55
N ALA A 100 -11.81 7.63 17.84
CA ALA A 100 -10.80 7.73 18.87
C ALA A 100 -11.08 6.85 20.10
N THR A 101 -10.02 6.36 20.73
CA THR A 101 -10.08 5.79 22.10
C THR A 101 -9.47 6.80 23.06
N VAL A 102 -10.18 7.17 24.13
CA VAL A 102 -9.65 7.99 25.21
C VAL A 102 -9.39 7.11 26.41
N ASP A 103 -8.16 7.13 26.93
CA ASP A 103 -7.74 6.44 28.14
C ASP A 103 -7.24 7.48 29.15
N GLY A 104 -7.90 7.58 30.30
CA GLY A 104 -7.60 8.61 31.27
C GLY A 104 -8.53 8.64 32.47
N GLU A 105 -8.91 9.85 32.87
CA GLU A 105 -9.67 10.16 34.06
C GLU A 105 -10.79 11.15 33.71
N LEU A 106 -12.00 10.85 34.15
CA LEU A 106 -13.14 11.74 34.06
C LEU A 106 -13.42 12.31 35.45
N ARG A 107 -13.26 13.62 35.58
CA ARG A 107 -13.46 14.35 36.82
C ARG A 107 -14.80 15.08 36.78
N VAL A 108 -15.62 14.84 37.79
CA VAL A 108 -16.89 15.53 38.03
C VAL A 108 -16.72 16.45 39.23
N GLY A 109 -17.03 17.72 39.06
CA GLY A 109 -16.96 18.72 40.12
C GLY A 109 -18.26 19.52 40.25
N PHE A 110 -18.55 19.94 41.47
CA PHE A 110 -19.62 20.88 41.78
C PHE A 110 -19.08 21.99 42.67
N ARG A 111 -19.57 23.21 42.44
CA ARG A 111 -19.29 24.32 43.35
C ARG A 111 -20.11 24.14 44.62
N ALA A 112 -19.44 24.15 45.77
CA ALA A 112 -20.07 23.99 47.08
C ALA A 112 -21.10 25.10 47.35
N ALA A 113 -22.04 24.85 48.27
CA ALA A 113 -23.10 25.79 48.63
C ALA A 113 -22.57 27.15 49.14
N ASP A 114 -21.37 27.17 49.74
CA ASP A 114 -20.67 28.39 50.17
C ASP A 114 -20.13 29.24 48.99
N GLY A 115 -20.13 28.68 47.78
CA GLY A 115 -19.61 29.31 46.57
C GLY A 115 -18.09 29.48 46.55
N ARG A 116 -17.34 28.94 47.52
CA ARG A 116 -15.89 29.16 47.67
C ARG A 116 -15.06 27.90 47.45
N ARG A 117 -15.64 26.71 47.63
CA ARG A 117 -14.96 25.43 47.45
C ARG A 117 -15.55 24.66 46.27
N ASP A 118 -14.73 23.85 45.63
CA ASP A 118 -15.17 22.88 44.63
C ASP A 118 -15.05 21.48 45.24
N VAL A 119 -16.14 20.72 45.24
CA VAL A 119 -16.16 19.30 45.60
C VAL A 119 -16.05 18.53 44.30
N PHE A 120 -15.12 17.58 44.22
CA PHE A 120 -14.92 16.80 43.01
C PHE A 120 -14.65 15.32 43.34
N SER A 121 -15.05 14.46 42.43
CA SER A 121 -14.67 13.05 42.37
C SER A 121 -14.18 12.75 40.96
N ALA A 122 -13.35 11.74 40.83
CA ALA A 122 -12.76 11.38 39.55
C ALA A 122 -12.58 9.88 39.43
N GLU A 123 -12.90 9.37 38.25
CA GLU A 123 -12.86 7.94 37.96
C GLU A 123 -12.05 7.68 36.71
N ARG A 124 -11.32 6.55 36.69
CA ARG A 124 -10.56 6.15 35.51
C ARG A 124 -11.52 5.67 34.44
N VAL A 125 -11.30 6.15 33.22
CA VAL A 125 -12.20 5.83 32.11
C VAL A 125 -11.41 5.47 30.86
N ARG A 126 -11.93 4.47 30.16
CA ARG A 126 -11.55 4.15 28.79
C ARG A 126 -12.81 4.19 27.95
N VAL A 127 -12.93 5.19 27.09
CA VAL A 127 -14.12 5.42 26.25
C VAL A 127 -13.73 5.37 24.78
N ASP A 128 -14.45 4.58 24.02
CA ASP A 128 -14.35 4.49 22.57
C ASP A 128 -15.39 5.38 21.90
N PHE A 129 -14.93 6.42 21.22
CA PHE A 129 -15.76 7.30 20.40
C PHE A 129 -15.80 6.77 18.97
N LEU A 130 -16.99 6.43 18.51
CA LEU A 130 -17.26 5.86 17.20
C LEU A 130 -17.99 6.88 16.32
N PRO A 131 -17.56 7.10 15.06
CA PRO A 131 -18.36 7.89 14.14
C PRO A 131 -19.67 7.16 13.82
N ASP A 132 -20.74 7.90 13.53
CA ASP A 132 -22.03 7.33 13.13
C ASP A 132 -21.85 6.27 12.04
N THR A 133 -22.44 5.09 12.26
CA THR A 133 -22.46 3.96 11.33
C THR A 133 -22.90 4.40 9.93
N SER A 134 -23.85 5.33 9.80
CA SER A 134 -24.30 5.83 8.50
C SER A 134 -23.21 6.64 7.76
N SER A 135 -22.46 7.45 8.51
CA SER A 135 -21.31 8.21 8.01
C SER A 135 -20.13 7.30 7.68
N GLN A 136 -19.91 6.23 8.46
CA GLN A 136 -18.94 5.19 8.15
C GLN A 136 -19.29 4.51 6.83
N LEU A 137 -20.50 4.00 6.65
CA LEU A 137 -20.92 3.32 5.41
C LEU A 137 -20.79 4.21 4.16
N ARG A 138 -21.06 5.52 4.28
CA ARG A 138 -20.82 6.47 3.16
C ARG A 138 -19.35 6.71 2.90
N ALA A 139 -18.55 6.92 3.95
CA ALA A 139 -17.11 7.06 3.81
C ALA A 139 -16.51 5.78 3.21
N ASP A 140 -17.08 4.62 3.53
CA ASP A 140 -16.68 3.32 3.03
C ASP A 140 -16.94 3.17 1.53
N ALA A 141 -18.14 3.50 1.07
CA ALA A 141 -18.50 3.48 -0.34
C ALA A 141 -17.64 4.43 -1.21
N ILE A 142 -17.16 5.53 -0.63
CA ILE A 142 -16.32 6.51 -1.34
C ILE A 142 -14.83 6.09 -1.30
N ARG A 143 -14.41 5.33 -0.29
CA ARG A 143 -12.99 5.11 0.05
C ARG A 143 -12.48 3.69 -0.20
N GLU A 144 -13.32 2.77 -0.68
CA GLU A 144 -12.87 1.49 -1.28
C GLU A 144 -11.79 1.68 -2.36
N GLU A 145 -11.65 2.89 -2.92
CA GLU A 145 -10.58 3.23 -3.86
C GLU A 145 -9.22 3.57 -3.22
N GLN A 146 -9.10 3.72 -1.89
CA GLN A 146 -7.84 4.04 -1.21
C GLN A 146 -7.16 2.78 -0.62
N PRO A 147 -6.07 2.29 -1.23
CA PRO A 147 -5.47 0.99 -0.92
C PRO A 147 -4.65 0.96 0.39
N SER A 148 -4.51 2.08 1.11
CA SER A 148 -3.53 2.22 2.20
C SER A 148 -3.78 1.31 3.41
N ALA A 149 -5.03 1.09 3.84
CA ALA A 149 -5.31 0.25 5.02
C ALA A 149 -5.15 -1.26 4.72
N LEU A 150 -5.48 -1.69 3.49
CA LEU A 150 -5.26 -3.06 3.03
C LEU A 150 -3.76 -3.41 3.02
N HIS A 151 -2.91 -2.47 2.61
CA HIS A 151 -1.47 -2.70 2.58
C HIS A 151 -0.83 -2.81 3.96
N VAL A 152 -1.38 -2.16 4.98
CA VAL A 152 -0.77 -2.15 6.33
C VAL A 152 -0.93 -3.51 7.00
N SER A 153 -2.13 -4.08 7.04
CA SER A 153 -2.34 -5.43 7.62
C SER A 153 -1.55 -6.50 6.86
N GLN A 154 -1.53 -6.43 5.54
CA GLN A 154 -0.75 -7.34 4.69
C GLN A 154 0.76 -7.25 4.95
N SER A 155 1.28 -6.07 5.32
CA SER A 155 2.72 -5.93 5.64
C SER A 155 3.12 -6.68 6.91
N PHE A 156 2.17 -6.95 7.82
CA PHE A 156 2.39 -7.84 8.97
C PHE A 156 2.09 -9.32 8.66
N GLY A 157 1.72 -9.64 7.43
CA GLY A 157 1.33 -10.99 7.00
C GLY A 157 -0.08 -11.37 7.44
N LEU A 158 -1.02 -10.41 7.46
CA LEU A 158 -2.40 -10.65 7.88
C LEU A 158 -3.41 -10.27 6.80
N GLU A 159 -4.44 -11.07 6.70
CA GLU A 159 -5.68 -10.73 6.03
C GLU A 159 -6.79 -10.61 7.07
N LEU A 160 -7.33 -9.41 7.23
CA LEU A 160 -8.39 -9.11 8.20
C LEU A 160 -9.76 -9.14 7.55
N SER A 161 -10.76 -9.64 8.27
CA SER A 161 -12.14 -9.70 7.81
C SER A 161 -12.66 -8.29 7.46
N PRO A 162 -13.37 -8.12 6.34
CA PRO A 162 -13.86 -6.82 5.91
C PRO A 162 -14.86 -6.19 6.91
N GLU A 163 -15.67 -6.99 7.61
CA GLU A 163 -16.84 -6.47 8.34
C GLU A 163 -17.34 -7.40 9.46
N GLU A 164 -17.30 -6.91 10.70
CA GLU A 164 -18.29 -7.21 11.75
C GLU A 164 -18.60 -5.90 12.48
N LEU A 165 -19.62 -5.17 12.00
CA LEU A 165 -20.04 -3.93 12.64
C LEU A 165 -20.64 -4.24 14.03
N GLY A 166 -20.19 -3.50 15.04
CA GLY A 166 -20.77 -3.51 16.38
C GLY A 166 -20.19 -4.53 17.35
N THR A 167 -19.12 -5.24 16.99
CA THR A 167 -18.36 -6.08 17.93
C THR A 167 -16.92 -5.61 18.03
N VAL A 168 -16.40 -5.52 19.26
CA VAL A 168 -14.98 -5.21 19.50
C VAL A 168 -14.11 -6.28 18.85
N GLY A 169 -13.24 -5.82 17.96
CA GLY A 169 -12.16 -6.57 17.34
C GLY A 169 -12.51 -7.16 15.98
N VAL A 170 -11.46 -7.34 15.18
CA VAL A 170 -11.53 -7.77 13.77
C VAL A 170 -10.96 -9.17 13.63
N GLU A 171 -11.71 -10.09 13.03
CA GLU A 171 -11.26 -11.47 12.81
C GLU A 171 -10.12 -11.54 11.78
N VAL A 172 -9.14 -12.41 12.06
CA VAL A 172 -8.05 -12.77 11.17
C VAL A 172 -8.53 -13.89 10.24
N VAL A 173 -8.69 -13.58 8.95
CA VAL A 173 -9.15 -14.52 7.92
C VAL A 173 -8.01 -15.45 7.49
N SER A 174 -6.84 -14.89 7.22
CA SER A 174 -5.67 -15.65 6.82
C SER A 174 -4.39 -15.01 7.37
N VAL A 175 -3.36 -15.84 7.53
CA VAL A 175 -2.03 -15.43 8.02
C VAL A 175 -0.99 -15.95 7.04
N ASP A 176 -0.10 -15.07 6.58
CA ASP A 176 1.07 -15.46 5.81
C ASP A 176 2.01 -16.31 6.69
N PRO A 177 2.30 -17.58 6.32
CA PRO A 177 3.14 -18.46 7.13
C PRO A 177 4.56 -17.92 7.36
N ASP A 178 5.05 -17.06 6.46
CA ASP A 178 6.37 -16.42 6.57
C ASP A 178 6.29 -15.01 7.19
N GLY A 179 5.09 -14.57 7.56
CA GLY A 179 4.83 -13.24 8.13
C GLY A 179 5.12 -13.14 9.63
N ILE A 180 5.29 -11.90 10.11
CA ILE A 180 5.54 -11.59 11.53
C ILE A 180 4.42 -12.14 12.42
N ALA A 181 3.17 -12.03 11.96
CA ALA A 181 2.02 -12.53 12.71
C ALA A 181 2.08 -14.04 12.94
N ALA A 182 2.44 -14.83 11.92
CA ALA A 182 2.61 -16.29 12.05
C ALA A 182 3.76 -16.63 13.01
N HIS A 183 4.89 -15.92 12.93
CA HIS A 183 6.02 -16.11 13.84
C HIS A 183 5.68 -15.80 15.30
N GLN A 184 4.72 -14.92 15.54
CA GLN A 184 4.18 -14.63 16.88
C GLN A 184 2.99 -15.50 17.27
N GLY A 185 2.67 -16.49 16.45
CA GLY A 185 1.66 -17.50 16.74
C GLY A 185 0.22 -17.04 16.57
N VAL A 186 -0.02 -15.95 15.82
CA VAL A 186 -1.35 -15.57 15.35
C VAL A 186 -1.84 -16.63 14.37
N LYS A 187 -3.12 -16.98 14.47
CA LYS A 187 -3.76 -18.00 13.64
C LYS A 187 -5.04 -17.44 12.99
N PRO A 188 -5.47 -18.00 11.86
CA PRO A 188 -6.82 -17.75 11.35
C PRO A 188 -7.88 -18.02 12.44
N GLY A 189 -8.88 -17.16 12.53
CA GLY A 189 -9.92 -17.16 13.57
C GLY A 189 -9.56 -16.40 14.85
N ASP A 190 -8.32 -15.93 15.01
CA ASP A 190 -7.99 -14.99 16.08
C ASP A 190 -8.68 -13.63 15.84
N ARG A 191 -8.97 -12.88 16.90
CA ARG A 191 -9.58 -11.55 16.81
C ARG A 191 -8.59 -10.48 17.28
N ILE A 192 -8.29 -9.51 16.43
CA ILE A 192 -7.48 -8.35 16.82
C ILE A 192 -8.37 -7.29 17.45
N VAL A 193 -8.22 -7.09 18.75
CA VAL A 193 -9.10 -6.20 19.55
C VAL A 193 -8.49 -4.82 19.77
N GLY A 194 -7.18 -4.66 19.62
CA GLY A 194 -6.51 -3.38 19.87
C GLY A 194 -5.18 -3.20 19.12
N VAL A 195 -4.84 -1.97 18.78
CA VAL A 195 -3.52 -1.56 18.23
C VAL A 195 -3.08 -0.28 18.91
N ASP A 196 -1.87 -0.26 19.48
CA ASP A 196 -1.22 0.92 20.05
C ASP A 196 -2.06 1.71 21.07
N GLY A 197 -2.92 1.00 21.81
CA GLY A 197 -3.81 1.59 22.81
C GLY A 197 -5.21 1.92 22.29
N MET A 198 -5.42 1.86 20.98
CA MET A 198 -6.72 1.99 20.34
C MET A 198 -7.47 0.66 20.33
N SER A 199 -8.79 0.67 20.54
CA SER A 199 -9.67 -0.49 20.33
C SER A 199 -10.05 -0.60 18.85
N LEU A 200 -10.04 -1.79 18.26
CA LEU A 200 -10.48 -1.98 16.87
C LEU A 200 -11.95 -2.37 16.79
N TYR A 201 -12.67 -1.75 15.88
CA TYR A 201 -14.04 -2.15 15.48
C TYR A 201 -14.11 -2.46 13.99
N SER A 202 -13.16 -1.95 13.22
CA SER A 202 -13.03 -2.21 11.79
C SER A 202 -11.58 -2.47 11.44
N ARG A 203 -11.34 -3.22 10.35
CA ARG A 203 -9.98 -3.38 9.78
C ARG A 203 -9.29 -2.05 9.47
N ARG A 204 -10.06 -0.96 9.34
CA ARG A 204 -9.57 0.41 9.10
C ARG A 204 -8.91 1.02 10.32
N ASP A 205 -9.28 0.57 11.51
CA ASP A 205 -8.64 0.98 12.76
C ASP A 205 -7.25 0.34 12.89
N PHE A 206 -6.94 -0.65 12.05
CA PHE A 206 -5.63 -1.31 12.00
C PHE A 206 -4.59 -0.40 11.31
N LEU A 207 -4.27 0.71 11.95
CA LEU A 207 -3.29 1.69 11.50
C LEU A 207 -2.32 1.98 12.66
N PRO A 208 -1.15 1.32 12.68
CA PRO A 208 -0.03 1.61 13.57
C PRO A 208 0.32 3.09 13.67
N ASP A 209 0.78 3.53 14.85
CA ASP A 209 1.36 4.86 15.03
C ASP A 209 2.71 4.94 14.26
N PRO A 210 2.82 5.70 13.17
CA PRO A 210 4.01 5.72 12.32
C PRO A 210 5.23 6.36 13.01
N SER A 211 5.05 6.99 14.18
CA SER A 211 6.15 7.54 14.97
C SER A 211 6.83 6.50 15.86
N ARG A 212 6.27 5.29 15.98
CA ARG A 212 6.85 4.18 16.73
C ARG A 212 7.67 3.29 15.84
N THR A 213 8.64 2.60 16.43
CA THR A 213 9.41 1.53 15.77
C THR A 213 8.72 0.17 15.90
N GLU A 214 7.81 0.04 16.86
CA GLU A 214 7.05 -1.18 17.14
C GLU A 214 5.60 -0.81 17.45
N SER A 215 4.67 -1.65 16.99
CA SER A 215 3.26 -1.59 17.39
C SER A 215 2.93 -2.66 18.40
N THR A 216 2.13 -2.29 19.41
CA THR A 216 1.54 -3.26 20.33
C THR A 216 0.17 -3.67 19.81
N VAL A 217 0.02 -4.94 19.43
CA VAL A 217 -1.21 -5.49 18.90
C VAL A 217 -1.85 -6.42 19.92
N LEU A 218 -3.11 -6.19 20.23
CA LEU A 218 -3.89 -6.93 21.19
C LEU A 218 -4.75 -7.97 20.46
N VAL A 219 -4.55 -9.25 20.78
CA VAL A 219 -5.20 -10.39 20.14
C VAL A 219 -5.99 -11.18 21.17
N ALA A 220 -7.27 -11.42 20.89
CA ALA A 220 -8.12 -12.34 21.61
C ALA A 220 -8.28 -13.64 20.80
N ARG A 221 -8.30 -14.79 21.48
CA ARG A 221 -8.49 -16.10 20.86
C ARG A 221 -9.57 -16.86 21.60
N ASP A 222 -10.51 -17.42 20.85
CA ASP A 222 -11.55 -18.26 21.42
C ASP A 222 -10.95 -19.47 22.15
N GLY A 223 -11.41 -19.69 23.38
CA GLY A 223 -10.91 -20.76 24.26
C GLY A 223 -9.66 -20.40 25.06
N LEU A 224 -8.98 -19.27 24.78
CA LEU A 224 -7.97 -18.71 25.67
C LEU A 224 -8.59 -17.59 26.52
N ARG A 225 -8.33 -17.59 27.82
CA ARG A 225 -8.81 -16.53 28.71
C ARG A 225 -7.90 -15.31 28.59
N GLY A 226 -8.48 -14.20 28.14
CA GLY A 226 -7.84 -12.89 28.15
C GLY A 226 -7.35 -12.42 26.79
N VAL A 227 -6.71 -11.25 26.80
CA VAL A 227 -6.17 -10.57 25.62
C VAL A 227 -4.64 -10.66 25.65
N HIS A 228 -4.03 -11.11 24.56
CA HIS A 228 -2.59 -11.24 24.41
C HIS A 228 -2.01 -10.01 23.72
N ALA A 229 -0.99 -9.40 24.33
CA ALA A 229 -0.26 -8.29 23.73
C ALA A 229 0.96 -8.81 22.96
N LEU A 230 0.95 -8.59 21.65
CA LEU A 230 2.03 -8.90 20.71
C LEU A 230 2.76 -7.60 20.33
N ARG A 231 4.06 -7.69 20.03
CA ARG A 231 4.89 -6.53 19.65
C ARG A 231 5.44 -6.71 18.25
N TRP A 232 5.00 -5.90 17.31
CA TRP A 232 5.36 -6.03 15.90
C TRP A 232 6.30 -4.91 15.47
N PRO A 233 7.55 -5.21 15.08
CA PRO A 233 8.49 -4.21 14.60
C PRO A 233 8.07 -3.69 13.22
N HIS A 234 8.12 -2.37 13.03
CA HIS A 234 7.84 -1.71 11.76
C HIS A 234 8.99 -1.88 10.76
N GLU A 235 10.21 -2.14 11.22
CA GLU A 235 11.35 -2.41 10.34
C GLU A 235 11.12 -3.64 9.47
N ALA A 236 10.38 -4.63 9.97
CA ALA A 236 10.01 -5.81 9.21
C ALA A 236 8.89 -5.55 8.19
N THR A 237 8.21 -4.39 8.26
CA THR A 237 7.21 -3.96 7.27
C THR A 237 7.76 -2.97 6.24
N GLN A 238 8.94 -2.38 6.48
CA GLN A 238 9.63 -1.60 5.47
C GLN A 238 10.30 -2.54 4.47
N PRO A 239 9.90 -2.55 3.18
CA PRO A 239 10.65 -3.29 2.18
C PRO A 239 12.07 -2.75 2.17
N SER A 240 13.05 -3.60 2.47
CA SER A 240 14.47 -3.26 2.49
C SER A 240 14.93 -2.82 1.10
N ALA A 241 14.73 -1.56 0.77
CA ALA A 241 15.29 -0.94 -0.41
C ALA A 241 16.72 -0.54 -0.07
N GLU A 242 17.67 -1.49 -0.13
CA GLU A 242 19.08 -1.14 -0.04
C GLU A 242 19.56 -0.56 -1.39
N PRO A 243 19.79 0.76 -1.51
CA PRO A 243 20.32 1.35 -2.74
C PRO A 243 21.74 0.83 -3.06
N VAL A 244 22.46 0.34 -2.05
CA VAL A 244 23.77 -0.30 -2.19
C VAL A 244 23.64 -1.64 -2.93
N ALA A 245 22.60 -2.43 -2.66
CA ALA A 245 22.32 -3.67 -3.38
C ALA A 245 22.04 -3.40 -4.87
N ILE A 246 21.35 -2.29 -5.19
CA ILE A 246 21.11 -1.85 -6.58
C ILE A 246 22.42 -1.47 -7.28
N GLY A 247 23.32 -0.75 -6.61
CA GLY A 247 24.62 -0.37 -7.17
C GLY A 247 25.55 -1.59 -7.40
N LEU A 248 25.64 -2.48 -6.41
CA LEU A 248 26.40 -3.73 -6.52
C LEU A 248 25.83 -4.65 -7.60
N PHE A 249 24.51 -4.65 -7.77
CA PHE A 249 23.79 -5.40 -8.79
C PHE A 249 24.13 -4.98 -10.22
N VAL A 250 24.13 -3.68 -10.52
CA VAL A 250 24.51 -3.17 -11.85
C VAL A 250 25.97 -3.55 -12.18
N LEU A 251 26.86 -3.48 -11.19
CA LEU A 251 28.27 -3.83 -11.33
C LEU A 251 28.48 -5.32 -11.60
N LEU A 252 27.81 -6.21 -10.84
CA LEU A 252 27.90 -7.66 -11.02
C LEU A 252 27.29 -8.11 -12.36
N GLY A 253 26.19 -7.45 -12.77
CA GLY A 253 25.60 -7.47 -14.11
C GLY A 253 26.61 -7.36 -15.23
N LEU A 254 27.38 -6.28 -15.18
CA LEU A 254 28.40 -5.94 -16.16
C LEU A 254 29.58 -6.94 -16.15
N LEU A 255 30.02 -7.38 -14.97
CA LEU A 255 31.12 -8.33 -14.79
C LEU A 255 30.81 -9.74 -15.31
N LEU A 256 29.64 -10.29 -14.99
CA LEU A 256 29.23 -11.62 -15.46
C LEU A 256 28.95 -11.64 -16.96
N GLY A 257 28.49 -10.53 -17.54
CA GLY A 257 28.38 -10.38 -18.98
C GLY A 257 29.71 -10.38 -19.72
N TRP A 258 30.78 -9.88 -19.09
CA TRP A 258 32.13 -9.92 -19.63
C TRP A 258 32.75 -11.33 -19.66
N LEU A 259 32.42 -12.16 -18.66
CA LEU A 259 33.13 -13.42 -18.41
C LEU A 259 32.41 -14.69 -18.91
N SER A 260 31.19 -14.59 -19.47
CA SER A 260 30.38 -15.77 -19.83
C SER A 260 31.00 -16.62 -20.95
N PRO A 261 31.41 -17.88 -20.67
CA PRO A 261 31.99 -18.80 -21.66
C PRO A 261 31.03 -19.16 -22.81
N ALA A 262 29.71 -19.03 -22.59
CA ALA A 262 28.69 -19.28 -23.61
C ALA A 262 28.80 -18.32 -24.81
N THR A 263 29.29 -17.10 -24.59
CA THR A 263 29.54 -16.12 -25.67
C THR A 263 30.73 -16.50 -26.54
N LEU A 264 31.66 -17.30 -26.00
CA LEU A 264 32.82 -17.85 -26.70
C LEU A 264 32.48 -19.15 -27.44
N CYS A 265 31.63 -20.02 -26.88
CA CYS A 265 31.28 -21.31 -27.48
C CYS A 265 30.20 -21.24 -28.58
N LEU A 266 29.25 -20.31 -28.54
CA LEU A 266 28.17 -20.17 -29.56
C LEU A 266 28.63 -19.48 -30.87
N ARG A 267 29.93 -19.49 -31.16
CA ARG A 267 30.58 -18.72 -32.23
C ARG A 267 30.57 -19.40 -33.61
N THR A 268 30.06 -20.62 -33.76
CA THR A 268 30.41 -21.48 -34.92
C THR A 268 29.27 -21.98 -35.82
N GLY A 269 28.00 -21.59 -35.64
CA GLY A 269 26.91 -22.10 -36.52
C GLY A 269 26.01 -21.01 -37.12
N ARG A 270 26.06 -20.81 -38.43
CA ARG A 270 25.04 -20.07 -39.21
C ARG A 270 23.92 -21.05 -39.59
N SER A 271 22.67 -20.70 -39.27
CA SER A 271 21.48 -21.50 -39.62
C SER A 271 20.62 -20.70 -40.60
N GLU A 272 20.35 -21.23 -41.78
CA GLU A 272 19.72 -20.51 -42.91
C GLU A 272 18.17 -20.64 -43.01
N GLY A 273 17.46 -21.15 -42.00
CA GLY A 273 16.00 -21.33 -42.05
C GLY A 273 15.18 -20.26 -41.29
N SER A 274 14.33 -19.49 -41.99
CA SER A 274 13.44 -18.47 -41.39
C SER A 274 12.30 -19.00 -40.49
N LEU A 275 11.84 -20.23 -40.72
CA LEU A 275 10.70 -20.79 -39.98
C LEU A 275 11.16 -21.46 -38.68
N SER A 276 12.35 -22.08 -38.72
CA SER A 276 13.03 -22.67 -37.57
C SER A 276 13.42 -21.61 -36.52
N THR A 277 13.83 -20.40 -36.95
CA THR A 277 14.19 -19.31 -36.03
C THR A 277 13.00 -18.75 -35.27
N TRP A 278 11.80 -18.72 -35.85
CA TRP A 278 10.61 -18.26 -35.15
C TRP A 278 10.11 -19.28 -34.13
N LEU A 279 10.07 -20.56 -34.49
CA LEU A 279 9.72 -21.66 -33.58
C LEU A 279 10.67 -21.73 -32.39
N THR A 280 11.98 -21.67 -32.62
CA THR A 280 12.98 -21.66 -31.53
C THR A 280 12.80 -20.47 -30.58
N ARG A 281 12.49 -19.27 -31.10
CA ARG A 281 12.19 -18.09 -30.27
C ARG A 281 10.93 -18.29 -29.43
N ALA A 282 9.85 -18.79 -30.02
CA ALA A 282 8.60 -19.03 -29.30
C ALA A 282 8.77 -20.07 -28.18
N THR A 283 9.47 -21.17 -28.44
CA THR A 283 9.75 -22.20 -27.43
C THR A 283 10.61 -21.65 -26.28
N LEU A 284 11.63 -20.84 -26.57
CA LEU A 284 12.47 -20.23 -25.53
C LEU A 284 11.68 -19.25 -24.66
N VAL A 285 10.79 -18.44 -25.25
CA VAL A 285 9.88 -17.56 -24.49
C VAL A 285 9.01 -18.38 -23.54
N ALA A 286 8.42 -19.48 -24.01
CA ALA A 286 7.60 -20.36 -23.17
C ALA A 286 8.39 -20.97 -22.00
N ILE A 287 9.63 -21.41 -22.24
CA ILE A 287 10.53 -21.95 -21.21
C ILE A 287 10.84 -20.88 -20.16
N PHE A 288 11.27 -19.68 -20.57
CA PHE A 288 11.58 -18.61 -19.63
C PHE A 288 10.36 -18.14 -18.84
N ALA A 289 9.19 -18.06 -19.47
CA ALA A 289 7.94 -17.74 -18.82
C ALA A 289 7.57 -18.78 -17.75
N ALA A 290 7.67 -20.07 -18.07
CA ALA A 290 7.44 -21.15 -17.12
C ALA A 290 8.43 -21.09 -15.94
N LEU A 291 9.71 -20.83 -16.22
CA LEU A 291 10.76 -20.78 -15.21
C LEU A 291 10.60 -19.59 -14.25
N LEU A 292 10.10 -18.45 -14.74
CA LEU A 292 9.76 -17.28 -13.91
C LEU A 292 8.58 -17.53 -12.96
N VAL A 293 7.61 -18.35 -13.38
CA VAL A 293 6.39 -18.58 -12.59
C VAL A 293 6.52 -19.77 -11.64
N PHE A 294 7.18 -20.86 -12.05
CA PHE A 294 7.20 -22.11 -11.29
C PHE A 294 8.18 -22.15 -10.12
N VAL A 295 9.02 -21.13 -9.93
CA VAL A 295 10.04 -21.18 -8.89
C VAL A 295 9.90 -19.99 -7.92
N PRO A 296 8.92 -20.02 -7.01
CA PRO A 296 8.69 -18.97 -6.00
C PRO A 296 9.95 -18.68 -5.18
N ALA A 297 10.63 -19.73 -4.73
CA ALA A 297 11.87 -19.64 -3.94
C ALA A 297 13.12 -19.20 -4.74
N LEU A 298 13.09 -19.30 -6.08
CA LEU A 298 14.13 -18.72 -6.93
C LEU A 298 13.74 -17.34 -7.47
N GLN A 299 12.53 -16.81 -7.28
CA GLN A 299 12.07 -15.57 -7.93
C GLN A 299 13.11 -14.45 -7.87
N TRP A 300 13.80 -14.31 -6.75
CA TRP A 300 14.94 -13.40 -6.64
C TRP A 300 16.10 -13.80 -7.57
N THR A 301 16.68 -14.99 -7.40
CA THR A 301 17.82 -15.50 -8.20
C THR A 301 17.54 -15.71 -9.70
N THR A 302 16.37 -16.23 -10.12
CA THR A 302 16.03 -16.43 -11.54
C THR A 302 15.70 -15.12 -12.23
N MET A 303 15.08 -14.15 -11.54
CA MET A 303 14.99 -12.78 -12.06
C MET A 303 16.37 -12.16 -12.25
N TRP A 304 17.27 -12.34 -11.28
CA TRP A 304 18.63 -11.84 -11.39
C TRP A 304 19.36 -12.50 -12.57
N ILE A 305 19.29 -13.82 -12.74
CA ILE A 305 19.87 -14.55 -13.88
C ILE A 305 19.31 -14.06 -15.21
N LEU A 306 18.00 -13.79 -15.31
CA LEU A 306 17.35 -13.27 -16.51
C LEU A 306 17.77 -11.82 -16.81
N GLY A 307 17.80 -10.95 -15.79
CA GLY A 307 18.26 -9.57 -15.92
C GLY A 307 19.72 -9.51 -16.32
N LEU A 308 20.60 -10.15 -15.55
CA LEU A 308 22.03 -10.27 -15.84
C LEU A 308 22.28 -10.91 -17.20
N GLY A 309 21.58 -11.99 -17.54
CA GLY A 309 21.72 -12.68 -18.82
C GLY A 309 21.31 -11.79 -20.00
N THR A 310 20.25 -11.01 -19.84
CA THR A 310 19.78 -10.04 -20.85
C THR A 310 20.76 -8.86 -20.99
N PHE A 311 21.30 -8.36 -19.88
CA PHE A 311 22.31 -7.29 -19.92
C PHE A 311 23.64 -7.78 -20.49
N ALA A 312 24.10 -8.97 -20.11
CA ALA A 312 25.26 -9.64 -20.69
C ALA A 312 25.14 -9.82 -22.21
N ALA A 313 23.97 -10.24 -22.66
CA ALA A 313 23.66 -10.39 -24.09
C ALA A 313 23.76 -9.08 -24.87
N LEU A 314 23.08 -8.06 -24.37
CA LEU A 314 23.06 -6.74 -24.98
C LEU A 314 24.46 -6.09 -24.92
N PHE A 315 25.22 -6.32 -23.86
CA PHE A 315 26.58 -5.85 -23.70
C PHE A 315 27.56 -6.55 -24.66
N THR A 316 27.46 -7.86 -24.84
CA THR A 316 28.28 -8.61 -25.80
C THR A 316 27.95 -8.24 -27.26
N LEU A 317 26.70 -7.86 -27.53
CA LEU A 317 26.30 -7.23 -28.80
C LEU A 317 26.90 -5.83 -28.95
N ALA A 318 26.97 -5.05 -27.87
CA ALA A 318 27.57 -3.71 -27.83
C ALA A 318 29.07 -3.71 -28.14
N GLY A 319 29.82 -4.70 -27.66
CA GLY A 319 31.25 -4.83 -27.93
C GLY A 319 31.58 -5.12 -29.40
N ARG A 320 30.62 -5.59 -30.20
CA ARG A 320 30.84 -5.95 -31.62
C ARG A 320 30.39 -4.88 -32.61
N ASP A 321 29.46 -4.01 -32.22
CA ASP A 321 28.80 -3.08 -33.12
C ASP A 321 28.19 -1.89 -32.35
N ARG A 322 28.34 -0.68 -32.87
CA ARG A 322 27.76 0.55 -32.31
C ARG A 322 26.24 0.44 -32.11
N ALA A 323 25.55 -0.30 -32.97
CA ALA A 323 24.11 -0.53 -32.84
C ALA A 323 23.74 -1.42 -31.62
N GLY A 324 24.64 -2.30 -31.18
CA GLY A 324 24.44 -3.08 -29.96
C GLY A 324 24.56 -2.22 -28.70
N ALA A 325 25.49 -1.25 -28.70
CA ALA A 325 25.73 -0.37 -27.56
C ALA A 325 24.54 0.56 -27.31
N SER A 326 24.00 1.17 -28.36
CA SER A 326 22.80 1.98 -28.24
C SER A 326 21.59 1.17 -27.79
N SER A 327 21.40 -0.04 -28.33
CA SER A 327 20.36 -0.97 -27.90
C SER A 327 20.45 -1.30 -26.41
N PHE A 328 21.65 -1.61 -25.90
CA PHE A 328 21.87 -1.87 -24.48
C PHE A 328 21.50 -0.66 -23.62
N SER A 329 22.01 0.52 -23.98
CA SER A 329 21.74 1.76 -23.24
C SER A 329 20.24 2.06 -23.16
N PHE A 330 19.50 1.87 -24.26
CA PHE A 330 18.05 2.09 -24.26
C PHE A 330 17.28 1.10 -23.39
N ALA A 331 17.67 -0.19 -23.40
CA ALA A 331 17.06 -1.18 -22.52
C ALA A 331 17.33 -0.89 -21.03
N VAL A 332 18.57 -0.49 -20.69
CA VAL A 332 18.95 -0.08 -19.32
C VAL A 332 18.13 1.12 -18.87
N ILE A 333 18.11 2.19 -19.67
CA ILE A 333 17.39 3.42 -19.31
C ILE A 333 15.89 3.15 -19.17
N ALA A 334 15.30 2.36 -20.08
CA ALA A 334 13.89 1.99 -19.98
C ALA A 334 13.57 1.19 -18.71
N THR A 335 14.45 0.26 -18.33
CA THR A 335 14.31 -0.53 -17.09
C THR A 335 14.41 0.37 -15.85
N LEU A 336 15.43 1.23 -15.79
CA LEU A 336 15.60 2.19 -14.70
C LEU A 336 14.42 3.15 -14.60
N THR A 337 13.86 3.57 -15.73
CA THR A 337 12.66 4.42 -15.77
C THR A 337 11.50 3.74 -15.05
N VAL A 338 11.22 2.45 -15.32
CA VAL A 338 10.15 1.71 -14.64
C VAL A 338 10.45 1.53 -13.15
N MET A 339 11.71 1.21 -12.80
CA MET A 339 12.10 1.06 -11.39
C MET A 339 11.94 2.36 -10.59
N LEU A 340 12.26 3.52 -11.20
CA LEU A 340 12.04 4.83 -10.58
C LEU A 340 10.56 5.13 -10.39
N LEU A 341 9.73 4.84 -11.39
CA LEU A 341 8.27 5.02 -11.29
C LEU A 341 7.65 4.10 -10.23
N ALA A 342 8.10 2.85 -10.16
CA ALA A 342 7.65 1.88 -9.17
C ALA A 342 8.26 2.08 -7.79
N ARG A 343 9.29 2.93 -7.66
CA ARG A 343 10.08 3.16 -6.45
C ARG A 343 10.64 1.87 -5.85
N THR A 344 10.90 0.87 -6.69
CA THR A 344 11.41 -0.44 -6.27
C THR A 344 12.20 -1.08 -7.41
N ALA A 345 13.24 -1.82 -7.05
CA ALA A 345 13.97 -2.69 -7.97
C ALA A 345 13.39 -4.11 -8.03
N SER A 346 12.45 -4.43 -7.14
CA SER A 346 11.83 -5.75 -7.09
C SER A 346 10.81 -5.91 -8.21
N LEU A 347 11.10 -6.78 -9.18
CA LEU A 347 10.14 -7.09 -10.24
C LEU A 347 8.86 -7.73 -9.69
N SER A 348 8.90 -8.49 -8.58
CA SER A 348 7.67 -9.03 -7.98
C SER A 348 6.75 -7.89 -7.52
N LEU A 349 7.32 -6.84 -6.92
CA LEU A 349 6.59 -5.63 -6.53
C LEU A 349 6.14 -4.82 -7.75
N ILE A 350 6.97 -4.73 -8.80
CA ILE A 350 6.58 -4.08 -10.08
C ILE A 350 5.42 -4.84 -10.74
N ILE A 351 5.42 -6.18 -10.69
CA ILE A 351 4.35 -7.01 -11.27
C ILE A 351 3.08 -6.89 -10.42
N SER A 352 3.19 -6.93 -9.08
CA SER A 352 2.04 -6.82 -8.18
C SER A 352 1.42 -5.42 -8.20
N ALA A 353 2.22 -4.38 -8.46
CA ALA A 353 1.72 -3.02 -8.68
C ALA A 353 0.91 -2.89 -9.98
N GLN A 354 1.04 -3.85 -10.91
CA GLN A 354 0.27 -3.90 -12.15
C GLN A 354 -0.97 -4.78 -11.97
N HIS A 355 -2.14 -4.25 -12.33
CA HIS A 355 -3.40 -4.96 -12.20
C HIS A 355 -3.72 -5.78 -13.47
N PRO A 356 -4.56 -6.83 -13.41
CA PRO A 356 -4.98 -7.59 -14.60
C PRO A 356 -5.64 -6.76 -15.70
N SER A 357 -6.23 -5.62 -15.35
CA SER A 357 -6.82 -4.72 -16.34
C SER A 357 -5.72 -4.01 -17.16
N VAL A 358 -5.87 -4.06 -18.49
CA VAL A 358 -4.91 -3.51 -19.46
C VAL A 358 -4.56 -2.04 -19.16
N LEU A 359 -5.56 -1.24 -18.77
CA LEU A 359 -5.38 0.19 -18.47
C LEU A 359 -4.48 0.47 -17.26
N ARG A 360 -4.27 -0.53 -16.39
CA ARG A 360 -3.41 -0.45 -15.22
C ARG A 360 -2.05 -1.09 -15.46
N TRP A 361 -1.68 -1.43 -16.69
CA TRP A 361 -0.30 -1.82 -17.00
C TRP A 361 0.60 -0.59 -17.02
N TYR A 362 1.87 -0.74 -16.64
CA TYR A 362 2.80 0.38 -16.61
C TYR A 362 2.88 1.09 -17.96
N LEU A 363 2.75 0.38 -19.08
CA LEU A 363 2.68 0.98 -20.41
C LEU A 363 1.68 2.15 -20.53
N PHE A 364 0.56 2.10 -19.81
CA PHE A 364 -0.54 3.08 -19.91
C PHE A 364 -0.67 3.98 -18.67
N GLN A 365 0.01 3.67 -17.57
CA GLN A 365 -0.11 4.44 -16.33
C GLN A 365 0.54 5.83 -16.41
N SER A 366 1.62 5.98 -17.19
CA SER A 366 2.35 7.26 -17.25
C SER A 366 3.00 7.52 -18.60
N PRO A 367 3.24 8.80 -18.97
CA PRO A 367 4.00 9.12 -20.17
C PRO A 367 5.45 8.63 -20.10
N ALA A 368 6.04 8.64 -18.90
CA ALA A 368 7.41 8.18 -18.68
C ALA A 368 7.59 6.70 -19.07
N SER A 369 6.72 5.83 -18.55
CA SER A 369 6.74 4.40 -18.84
C SER A 369 6.37 4.08 -20.29
N PHE A 370 5.49 4.87 -20.92
CA PHE A 370 5.17 4.73 -22.34
C PHE A 370 6.40 4.97 -23.23
N PHE A 371 7.11 6.08 -23.00
CA PHE A 371 8.33 6.40 -23.75
C PHE A 371 9.46 5.40 -23.47
N ALA A 372 9.59 4.95 -22.22
CA ALA A 372 10.50 3.87 -21.86
C ALA A 372 10.19 2.58 -22.61
N CYS A 373 8.92 2.18 -22.70
CA CYS A 373 8.52 0.99 -23.46
C CYS A 373 8.87 1.14 -24.96
N ALA A 374 8.67 2.31 -25.56
CA ALA A 374 9.04 2.55 -26.95
C ALA A 374 10.55 2.41 -27.19
N ALA A 375 11.38 2.95 -26.29
CA ALA A 375 12.83 2.77 -26.33
C ALA A 375 13.24 1.30 -26.13
N TYR A 376 12.55 0.58 -25.24
CA TYR A 376 12.75 -0.84 -24.99
C TYR A 376 12.41 -1.70 -26.23
N LEU A 377 11.31 -1.41 -26.93
CA LEU A 377 10.93 -2.10 -28.16
C LEU A 377 11.96 -1.90 -29.27
N TYR A 378 12.54 -0.69 -29.38
CA TYR A 378 13.65 -0.44 -30.30
C TYR A 378 14.87 -1.30 -29.97
N ALA A 379 15.26 -1.38 -28.69
CA ALA A 379 16.35 -2.23 -28.24
C ALA A 379 16.08 -3.71 -28.56
N LEU A 380 14.88 -4.19 -28.23
CA LEU A 380 14.46 -5.56 -28.51
C LEU A 380 14.53 -5.90 -30.01
N ARG A 381 14.11 -4.96 -30.87
CA ARG A 381 14.22 -5.11 -32.33
C ARG A 381 15.66 -5.20 -32.80
N ALA A 382 16.54 -4.33 -32.30
CA ALA A 382 17.95 -4.32 -32.67
C ALA A 382 18.65 -5.66 -32.36
N VAL A 383 18.25 -6.32 -31.27
CA VAL A 383 18.68 -7.69 -30.95
C VAL A 383 18.04 -8.71 -31.90
N GLY A 384 16.72 -8.63 -32.11
CA GLY A 384 15.93 -9.64 -32.82
C GLY A 384 16.19 -9.75 -34.33
N VAL A 385 16.68 -8.69 -34.99
CA VAL A 385 17.00 -8.69 -36.44
C VAL A 385 18.17 -9.61 -36.80
N ARG A 386 18.99 -10.02 -35.82
CA ARG A 386 20.15 -10.89 -36.07
C ARG A 386 19.72 -12.35 -36.18
N ALA A 387 20.08 -13.01 -37.28
CA ALA A 387 19.76 -14.41 -37.56
C ALA A 387 20.74 -15.39 -36.87
N SER A 388 21.01 -15.21 -35.57
CA SER A 388 21.78 -16.17 -34.78
C SER A 388 20.93 -16.83 -33.71
N ALA A 389 21.27 -18.07 -33.34
CA ALA A 389 20.63 -18.78 -32.24
C ALA A 389 20.78 -18.01 -30.91
N SER A 390 21.95 -17.40 -30.68
CA SER A 390 22.20 -16.53 -29.53
C SER A 390 21.28 -15.29 -29.51
N ALA A 391 21.09 -14.62 -30.64
CA ALA A 391 20.18 -13.47 -30.74
C ALA A 391 18.73 -13.86 -30.43
N SER A 392 18.33 -15.09 -30.81
CA SER A 392 17.01 -15.63 -30.52
C SER A 392 16.79 -15.86 -29.03
N LEU A 393 17.76 -16.47 -28.34
CA LEU A 393 17.75 -16.65 -26.88
C LEU A 393 17.64 -15.29 -26.16
N TYR A 394 18.45 -14.33 -26.57
CA TYR A 394 18.49 -13.01 -25.95
C TYR A 394 17.24 -12.18 -26.22
N SER A 395 16.68 -12.26 -27.43
CA SER A 395 15.40 -11.62 -27.73
C SER A 395 14.25 -12.23 -26.92
N ALA A 396 14.27 -13.54 -26.67
CA ALA A 396 13.25 -14.20 -25.86
C ALA A 396 13.34 -13.77 -24.39
N ALA A 397 14.55 -13.75 -23.81
CA ALA A 397 14.79 -13.28 -22.45
C ALA A 397 14.39 -11.80 -22.28
N ALA A 398 14.81 -10.93 -23.20
CA ALA A 398 14.44 -9.52 -23.20
C ALA A 398 12.92 -9.33 -23.38
N ALA A 399 12.27 -10.08 -24.27
CA ALA A 399 10.82 -9.98 -24.44
C ALA A 399 10.06 -10.36 -23.16
N THR A 400 10.53 -11.41 -22.47
CA THR A 400 9.96 -11.88 -21.21
C THR A 400 10.14 -10.83 -20.11
N PHE A 401 11.33 -10.24 -20.00
CA PHE A 401 11.62 -9.18 -19.04
C PHE A 401 10.82 -7.90 -19.33
N GLY A 402 10.74 -7.47 -20.58
CA GLY A 402 9.92 -6.34 -20.99
C GLY A 402 8.43 -6.55 -20.73
N ALA A 403 7.91 -7.76 -20.94
CA ALA A 403 6.52 -8.07 -20.61
C ALA A 403 6.26 -7.95 -19.10
N ALA A 404 7.24 -8.31 -18.26
CA ALA A 404 7.12 -8.15 -16.82
C ALA A 404 7.16 -6.69 -16.38
N LEU A 405 8.01 -5.88 -16.99
CA LEU A 405 8.11 -4.46 -16.69
C LEU A 405 6.88 -3.66 -17.15
N PHE A 406 6.35 -3.96 -18.33
CA PHE A 406 5.38 -3.06 -19.00
C PHE A 406 3.96 -3.61 -19.13
N LEU A 407 3.77 -4.94 -19.06
CA LEU A 407 2.50 -5.61 -19.41
C LEU A 407 1.97 -6.51 -18.26
N GLY A 408 2.20 -6.14 -17.00
CA GLY A 408 1.97 -6.92 -15.77
C GLY A 408 0.54 -7.43 -15.50
N GLY A 409 0.22 -7.76 -14.25
CA GLY A 409 -1.12 -8.17 -13.85
C GLY A 409 -1.53 -9.59 -14.29
N TRP A 410 -0.61 -10.54 -14.36
CA TRP A 410 -1.01 -11.94 -14.43
C TRP A 410 -1.15 -12.50 -13.00
N PRO A 411 -2.11 -13.41 -12.76
CA PRO A 411 -2.23 -14.06 -11.47
C PRO A 411 -0.97 -14.90 -11.22
N LEU A 412 -0.10 -14.42 -10.32
CA LEU A 412 1.16 -15.07 -9.93
C LEU A 412 0.95 -16.38 -9.17
N ALA A 413 -0.30 -16.72 -8.81
CA ALA A 413 -0.65 -17.91 -8.05
C ALA A 413 -0.58 -19.18 -8.91
N GLY A 414 0.62 -19.56 -9.36
CA GLY A 414 1.00 -20.90 -9.86
C GLY A 414 0.17 -21.51 -11.00
N SER A 415 -0.77 -20.76 -11.58
CA SER A 415 -1.75 -21.32 -12.51
C SER A 415 -1.15 -21.42 -13.92
N ILE A 416 -1.47 -22.51 -14.62
CA ILE A 416 -1.11 -22.70 -16.04
C ILE A 416 -1.62 -21.52 -16.89
N ALA A 417 -2.79 -20.97 -16.52
CA ALA A 417 -3.37 -19.79 -17.16
C ALA A 417 -2.48 -18.54 -17.02
N GLY A 418 -1.88 -18.32 -15.84
CA GLY A 418 -0.94 -17.22 -15.60
C GLY A 418 0.31 -17.32 -16.48
N ILE A 419 0.87 -18.53 -16.62
CA ILE A 419 2.04 -18.80 -17.47
C ILE A 419 1.71 -18.56 -18.94
N ALA A 420 0.57 -19.09 -19.41
CA ALA A 420 0.13 -18.90 -20.78
C ALA A 420 -0.10 -17.42 -21.09
N ALA A 421 -0.76 -16.68 -20.20
CA ALA A 421 -0.98 -15.25 -20.35
C ALA A 421 0.34 -14.47 -20.41
N PHE A 422 1.31 -14.81 -19.57
CA PHE A 422 2.63 -14.17 -19.56
C PHE A 422 3.44 -14.47 -20.84
N ALA A 423 3.44 -15.72 -21.30
CA ALA A 423 4.09 -16.12 -22.54
C ALA A 423 3.47 -15.41 -23.77
N VAL A 424 2.14 -15.29 -23.81
CA VAL A 424 1.42 -14.54 -24.87
C VAL A 424 1.85 -13.06 -24.87
N LYS A 425 1.96 -12.43 -23.70
CA LYS A 425 2.41 -11.04 -23.58
C LYS A 425 3.84 -10.84 -24.06
N ALA A 426 4.76 -11.73 -23.70
CA ALA A 426 6.14 -11.70 -24.18
C ALA A 426 6.22 -11.89 -25.71
N ALA A 427 5.42 -12.80 -26.27
CA ALA A 427 5.32 -13.00 -27.72
C ALA A 427 4.76 -11.75 -28.43
N LEU A 428 3.73 -11.11 -27.86
CA LEU A 428 3.18 -9.84 -28.37
C LEU A 428 4.22 -8.73 -28.34
N LEU A 429 5.02 -8.61 -27.27
CA LEU A 429 6.09 -7.62 -27.18
C LEU A 429 7.15 -7.83 -28.26
N MET A 430 7.53 -9.09 -28.52
CA MET A 430 8.48 -9.45 -29.57
C MET A 430 7.93 -9.15 -30.97
N ALA A 431 6.65 -9.45 -31.22
CA ALA A 431 5.97 -9.10 -32.48
C ALA A 431 5.88 -7.59 -32.68
N ALA A 432 5.51 -6.84 -31.63
CA ALA A 432 5.47 -5.39 -31.64
C ALA A 432 6.84 -4.79 -31.96
N ALA A 433 7.92 -5.29 -31.36
CA ALA A 433 9.28 -4.86 -31.67
C ALA A 433 9.64 -5.09 -33.14
N GLY A 434 9.23 -6.20 -33.75
CA GLY A 434 9.43 -6.48 -35.18
C GLY A 434 8.73 -5.46 -36.09
N ALA A 435 7.50 -5.07 -35.74
CA ALA A 435 6.71 -4.07 -36.47
C ALA A 435 7.15 -2.62 -36.20
N PHE A 436 7.86 -2.37 -35.10
CA PHE A 436 8.17 -1.03 -34.64
C PHE A 436 9.29 -0.36 -35.46
N GLY A 437 8.88 0.45 -36.44
CA GLY A 437 9.72 1.18 -37.39
C GLY A 437 10.55 2.36 -36.85
N MET A 438 10.92 2.37 -35.57
CA MET A 438 11.58 3.53 -34.94
C MET A 438 13.07 3.65 -35.31
N GLY A 439 13.52 4.86 -35.65
CA GLY A 439 14.94 5.16 -35.88
C GLY A 439 15.71 5.43 -34.57
N PRO A 440 17.05 5.32 -34.58
CA PRO A 440 17.88 5.47 -33.37
C PRO A 440 17.73 6.85 -32.70
N LYS A 441 17.57 7.93 -33.48
CA LYS A 441 17.37 9.28 -32.95
C LYS A 441 16.06 9.40 -32.17
N ALA A 442 14.98 8.83 -32.70
CA ALA A 442 13.68 8.81 -32.03
C ALA A 442 13.70 7.97 -30.76
N ALA A 443 14.40 6.82 -30.78
CA ALA A 443 14.61 6.00 -29.59
C ALA A 443 15.38 6.74 -28.48
N ALA A 444 16.42 7.50 -28.84
CA ALA A 444 17.16 8.33 -27.90
C ALA A 444 16.29 9.41 -27.26
N VAL A 445 15.47 10.10 -28.05
CA VAL A 445 14.52 11.10 -27.55
C VAL A 445 13.50 10.46 -26.59
N CYS A 446 12.90 9.32 -26.97
CA CYS A 446 11.98 8.60 -26.09
C CYS A 446 12.65 8.18 -24.77
N SER A 447 13.87 7.67 -24.85
CA SER A 447 14.64 7.24 -23.67
C SER A 447 14.92 8.40 -22.72
N LEU A 448 15.33 9.56 -23.25
CA LEU A 448 15.60 10.76 -22.45
C LEU A 448 14.33 11.37 -21.86
N LEU A 449 13.25 11.43 -22.63
CA LEU A 449 11.94 11.89 -22.14
C LEU A 449 11.38 10.97 -21.05
N GLY A 450 11.47 9.66 -21.26
CA GLY A 450 11.04 8.66 -20.27
C GLY A 450 11.75 8.83 -18.94
N ALA A 451 13.09 8.86 -18.96
CA ALA A 451 13.90 9.04 -17.78
C ALA A 451 13.69 10.41 -17.11
N GLY A 452 13.65 11.50 -17.89
CA GLY A 452 13.43 12.85 -17.39
C GLY A 452 12.07 13.01 -16.71
N LEU A 453 11.01 12.44 -17.30
CA LEU A 453 9.69 12.44 -16.69
C LEU A 453 9.66 11.58 -15.42
N ALA A 454 10.27 10.40 -15.41
CA ALA A 454 10.32 9.59 -14.19
C ALA A 454 11.05 10.29 -13.03
N LEU A 455 12.15 11.01 -13.31
CA LEU A 455 12.83 11.83 -12.31
C LEU A 455 11.95 12.99 -11.82
N LEU A 456 11.22 13.66 -12.73
CA LEU A 456 10.26 14.69 -12.35
C LEU A 456 9.13 14.12 -11.48
N GLY A 457 8.71 12.88 -11.76
CA GLY A 457 7.72 12.12 -11.00
C GLY A 457 8.11 11.82 -9.55
N LEU A 458 9.40 11.93 -9.20
CA LEU A 458 9.85 11.83 -7.82
C LEU A 458 9.49 13.06 -7.00
N VAL A 459 9.37 14.21 -7.65
CA VAL A 459 9.09 15.51 -7.01
C VAL A 459 7.63 15.91 -7.17
N ILE A 460 7.01 15.54 -8.30
CA ILE A 460 5.66 15.97 -8.69
C ILE A 460 4.82 14.74 -9.03
N ASP A 461 3.56 14.71 -8.59
CA ASP A 461 2.62 13.67 -9.00
C ASP A 461 2.22 13.83 -10.48
N LEU A 462 2.88 13.07 -11.37
CA LEU A 462 2.60 13.07 -12.81
C LEU A 462 1.16 12.66 -13.14
N ALA A 463 0.50 11.84 -12.30
CA ALA A 463 -0.87 11.42 -12.57
C ALA A 463 -1.84 12.61 -12.51
N SER A 464 -1.59 13.54 -11.59
CA SER A 464 -2.36 14.78 -11.47
C SER A 464 -2.22 15.70 -12.70
N LEU A 465 -1.06 15.68 -13.37
CA LEU A 465 -0.79 16.51 -14.54
C LEU A 465 -1.38 15.93 -15.83
N PHE A 466 -1.55 14.61 -15.91
CA PHE A 466 -2.03 13.92 -17.11
C PHE A 466 -3.15 12.92 -16.80
N PRO A 467 -4.31 13.37 -16.28
CA PRO A 467 -5.39 12.47 -15.86
C PRO A 467 -5.97 11.63 -17.01
N GLN A 468 -5.80 12.06 -18.26
CA GLN A 468 -6.30 11.39 -19.47
C GLN A 468 -5.23 10.58 -20.22
N TRP A 469 -4.03 10.40 -19.65
CA TRP A 469 -2.91 9.75 -20.35
C TRP A 469 -3.22 8.33 -20.84
N SER A 470 -3.95 7.55 -20.04
CA SER A 470 -4.33 6.18 -20.39
C SER A 470 -5.12 6.12 -21.70
N ALA A 471 -6.03 7.06 -21.94
CA ALA A 471 -6.80 7.12 -23.19
C ALA A 471 -5.91 7.46 -24.41
N LEU A 472 -5.01 8.43 -24.26
CA LEU A 472 -4.08 8.85 -25.32
C LEU A 472 -3.11 7.73 -25.70
N SER A 473 -2.53 7.05 -24.69
CA SER A 473 -1.59 5.96 -24.89
C SER A 473 -2.26 4.73 -25.54
N VAL A 474 -3.49 4.40 -25.15
CA VAL A 474 -4.31 3.38 -25.84
C VAL A 474 -4.54 3.75 -27.30
N GLY A 475 -4.92 4.99 -27.58
CA GLY A 475 -5.09 5.49 -28.95
C GLY A 475 -3.82 5.34 -29.81
N ALA A 476 -2.66 5.67 -29.23
CA ALA A 476 -1.37 5.53 -29.89
C ALA A 476 -1.00 4.06 -30.17
N VAL A 477 -1.22 3.16 -29.22
CA VAL A 477 -0.98 1.72 -29.40
C VAL A 477 -1.90 1.15 -30.49
N CYS A 478 -3.19 1.50 -30.47
CA CYS A 478 -4.15 1.09 -31.51
C CYS A 478 -3.73 1.58 -32.91
N ALA A 479 -3.30 2.84 -33.03
CA ALA A 479 -2.81 3.38 -34.30
C ALA A 479 -1.57 2.64 -34.82
N LEU A 480 -0.63 2.28 -33.93
CA LEU A 480 0.53 1.47 -34.28
C LEU A 480 0.15 0.04 -34.70
N ALA A 481 -0.80 -0.58 -34.00
CA ALA A 481 -1.30 -1.91 -34.34
C ALA A 481 -1.98 -1.92 -35.71
N ILE A 482 -2.85 -0.94 -36.00
CA ILE A 482 -3.49 -0.78 -37.31
C ILE A 482 -2.43 -0.62 -38.40
N ARG A 483 -1.41 0.22 -38.17
CA ARG A 483 -0.30 0.40 -39.13
C ARG A 483 0.51 -0.88 -39.36
N ALA A 484 0.62 -1.76 -38.37
CA ALA A 484 1.32 -3.03 -38.51
C ALA A 484 0.48 -4.07 -39.30
N ILE A 485 -0.84 -4.04 -39.15
CA ILE A 485 -1.77 -4.96 -39.83
C ILE A 485 -2.01 -4.52 -41.28
N VAL A 486 -2.18 -3.22 -41.51
CA VAL A 486 -2.45 -2.67 -42.84
C VAL A 486 -1.12 -2.55 -43.59
N PRO A 487 -0.86 -3.38 -44.62
CA PRO A 487 0.35 -3.26 -45.41
C PRO A 487 0.41 -1.84 -45.99
N PRO A 488 1.59 -1.20 -46.05
CA PRO A 488 1.69 0.14 -46.59
C PRO A 488 1.15 0.14 -48.02
N LEU A 489 0.00 0.80 -48.23
CA LEU A 489 -0.61 1.01 -49.55
C LEU A 489 0.24 1.92 -50.45
N ARG A 490 1.57 1.95 -50.27
CA ARG A 490 2.49 2.42 -51.29
C ARG A 490 2.45 1.43 -52.44
N ARG A 491 1.45 1.58 -53.30
CA ARG A 491 1.72 1.41 -54.73
C ARG A 491 2.85 2.38 -55.02
N GLU A 492 4.05 1.86 -55.25
CA GLU A 492 5.03 2.60 -56.02
C GLU A 492 4.28 3.06 -57.26
N ALA A 493 4.04 4.38 -57.37
CA ALA A 493 3.55 4.93 -58.61
C ALA A 493 4.58 4.50 -59.64
N ALA A 494 4.22 3.55 -60.50
CA ALA A 494 5.08 3.14 -61.59
C ALA A 494 5.55 4.43 -62.27
N PRO A 495 6.86 4.61 -62.50
CA PRO A 495 7.37 5.82 -63.13
C PRO A 495 6.55 6.01 -64.40
N VAL A 496 5.78 7.10 -64.45
CA VAL A 496 5.06 7.50 -65.65
C VAL A 496 6.16 7.63 -66.71
N MET A 497 6.23 6.68 -67.63
CA MET A 497 7.18 6.77 -68.74
C MET A 497 6.88 8.09 -69.43
N ALA A 498 7.80 9.04 -69.32
CA ALA A 498 7.76 10.25 -70.12
C ALA A 498 7.81 9.79 -71.58
N ALA A 499 6.68 9.92 -72.28
CA ALA A 499 6.64 9.74 -73.71
C ALA A 499 7.57 10.81 -74.30
N SER A 500 8.68 10.37 -74.89
CA SER A 500 9.57 11.22 -75.68
C SER A 500 8.80 11.68 -76.92
N SER A 501 8.47 12.98 -76.98
CA SER A 501 8.04 13.68 -78.19
C SER A 501 9.24 14.32 -78.87
#